data_AF-A0A1L6TFV1-F1
#
_entry.id   AF-A0A1L6TFV1-F1
#
_cell.length_a   1.000
_cell.length_b   1.000
_cell.length_c   1.000
_cell.angle_alpha   90.00
_cell.angle_beta   90.00
_cell.angle_gamma   90.00
#
_symmetry.space_group_name_H-M   'P 1'
#
loop_
_entity.id
_entity.type
_entity.pdbx_description
1 polymer ?
#
loop_
_entity_poly.entity_id
_entity_poly.type
_entity_poly.pdbx_seq_one_letter_code
_entity_poly.pdbx_strand_id
1 'polypeptide(L)'
;MCANDIELDEMWSFVGHKKNQRWLWHAIDHSTRKILAYHFGRRKDEALIALKSKLSSFNIRYYYTDNWGSYQRILSEDSHFIGKKNTQAIERKHLTLRTRIKRLARKTICFSKSDKD
;
A
#
# COMPACT_ATOMS: atom_id res chain seq x y z
N MET A 1 -1.56 0.86 -20.40
CA MET A 1 -1.71 2.14 -19.71
C MET A 1 -0.35 2.54 -19.15
N CYS A 2 0.17 3.72 -19.50
CA CYS A 2 1.47 4.18 -19.04
C CYS A 2 1.33 4.83 -17.66
N ALA A 3 1.95 4.24 -16.63
CA ALA A 3 2.10 4.86 -15.32
C ALA A 3 3.60 5.05 -15.11
N ASN A 4 4.11 6.27 -15.32
CA ASN A 4 5.55 6.51 -15.31
C ASN A 4 6.11 6.41 -13.89
N ASP A 5 5.45 6.98 -12.89
CA ASP A 5 5.99 7.01 -11.53
C ASP A 5 4.91 6.61 -10.53
N ILE A 6 5.30 5.86 -9.50
CA ILE A 6 4.35 5.33 -8.52
C ILE A 6 4.82 5.58 -7.09
N GLU A 7 3.86 5.71 -6.18
CA GLU A 7 4.11 5.67 -4.73
C GLU A 7 3.69 4.30 -4.20
N LEU A 8 4.53 3.68 -3.38
CA LEU A 8 4.26 2.43 -2.67
C LEU A 8 4.33 2.68 -1.17
N ASP A 9 3.39 2.09 -0.45
CA ASP A 9 3.36 2.11 1.00
C ASP A 9 2.49 0.95 1.50
N GLU A 10 2.65 0.63 2.77
CA GLU A 10 1.86 -0.35 3.48
C GLU A 10 1.05 0.29 4.62
N MET A 11 -0.18 -0.17 4.80
CA MET A 11 -0.94 0.12 6.01
C MET A 11 -1.38 -1.15 6.69
N TRP A 12 -1.32 -1.15 8.01
CA TRP A 12 -1.85 -2.25 8.81
C TRP A 12 -3.17 -1.88 9.49
N SER A 13 -3.96 -2.92 9.72
CA SER A 13 -5.15 -2.97 10.55
C SER A 13 -5.13 -4.30 11.33
N PHE A 14 -6.20 -4.63 12.04
CA PHE A 14 -6.35 -5.92 12.72
C PHE A 14 -7.80 -6.37 12.73
N VAL A 15 -7.98 -7.69 12.87
CA VAL A 15 -9.29 -8.34 13.05
C VAL A 15 -9.36 -8.91 14.46
N GLY A 16 -10.35 -8.52 15.26
CA GLY A 16 -10.52 -8.96 16.64
C GLY A 16 -9.57 -8.23 17.59
N HIS A 17 -8.28 -8.53 17.51
CA HIS A 17 -7.26 -8.02 18.42
C HIS A 17 -5.93 -7.76 17.70
N LYS A 18 -5.08 -6.88 18.25
CA LYS A 18 -3.86 -6.37 17.60
C LYS A 18 -2.82 -7.43 17.21
N LYS A 19 -2.83 -8.62 17.85
CA LYS A 19 -1.95 -9.73 17.45
C LYS A 19 -2.34 -10.31 16.08
N ASN A 20 -3.60 -10.14 15.67
CA ASN A 20 -4.12 -10.62 14.40
C ASN A 20 -4.11 -9.51 13.35
N GLN A 21 -2.90 -9.12 12.92
CA GLN A 21 -2.69 -8.00 11.99
C GLN A 21 -3.09 -8.35 10.56
N ARG A 22 -3.61 -7.35 9.84
CA ARG A 22 -3.86 -7.37 8.40
C ARG A 22 -3.05 -6.26 7.79
N TRP A 23 -2.34 -6.55 6.72
CA TRP A 23 -1.43 -5.62 6.06
C TRP A 23 -1.91 -5.46 4.63
N LEU A 24 -2.23 -4.23 4.26
CA LEU A 24 -2.52 -3.83 2.89
C LEU A 24 -1.28 -3.16 2.34
N TRP A 25 -0.71 -3.76 1.32
CA TRP A 25 0.30 -3.16 0.47
C TRP A 25 -0.39 -2.59 -0.75
N HIS A 26 -0.11 -1.34 -1.12
CA HIS A 26 -0.73 -0.80 -2.32
C HIS A 26 0.15 0.20 -3.06
N ALA A 27 -0.17 0.36 -4.33
CA ALA A 27 0.54 1.21 -5.27
C ALA A 27 -0.41 2.23 -5.87
N ILE A 28 0.04 3.47 -5.99
CA ILE A 28 -0.72 4.52 -6.64
C ILE A 28 0.12 5.18 -7.72
N ASP A 29 -0.54 5.58 -8.80
CA ASP A 29 0.09 6.43 -9.79
C ASP A 29 0.37 7.81 -9.19
N HIS A 30 1.60 8.29 -9.33
CA HIS A 30 2.05 9.53 -8.71
C HIS A 30 1.33 10.76 -9.29
N SER A 31 0.98 10.74 -10.59
CA SER A 31 0.35 11.88 -11.26
C SER A 31 -1.17 11.94 -11.01
N THR A 32 -1.86 10.85 -11.29
CA THR A 32 -3.33 10.75 -11.28
C THR A 32 -3.88 10.38 -9.91
N ARG A 33 -3.01 9.92 -9.00
CA ARG A 33 -3.39 9.37 -7.69
C ARG A 33 -4.39 8.23 -7.81
N LYS A 34 -4.45 7.50 -8.94
CA LYS A 34 -5.28 6.29 -9.06
C LYS A 34 -4.59 5.12 -8.37
N ILE A 35 -5.36 4.19 -7.80
CA ILE A 35 -4.80 2.93 -7.29
C ILE A 35 -4.49 2.07 -8.51
N LEU A 36 -3.25 1.59 -8.62
CA LEU A 36 -2.82 0.71 -9.70
C LEU A 36 -2.94 -0.76 -9.31
N ALA A 37 -2.47 -1.10 -8.11
CA ALA A 37 -2.54 -2.44 -7.58
C ALA A 37 -2.56 -2.42 -6.05
N TYR A 38 -3.05 -3.51 -5.46
CA TYR A 38 -2.94 -3.76 -4.03
C TYR A 38 -2.78 -5.26 -3.75
N HIS A 39 -2.22 -5.59 -2.59
CA HIS A 39 -2.04 -6.96 -2.13
C HIS A 39 -2.22 -7.02 -0.62
N PHE A 40 -2.98 -8.00 -0.15
CA PHE A 40 -3.07 -8.33 1.27
C PHE A 40 -2.06 -9.43 1.59
N GLY A 41 -1.14 -9.14 2.50
CA GLY A 41 -0.06 -10.07 2.86
C GLY A 41 0.73 -9.50 4.02
N ARG A 42 1.41 -10.34 4.79
CA ARG A 42 2.19 -9.92 5.98
C ARG A 42 3.21 -8.82 5.62
N ARG A 43 3.73 -8.10 6.62
CA ARG A 43 4.81 -7.12 6.42
C ARG A 43 6.15 -7.80 6.13
N LYS A 44 6.26 -8.45 4.97
CA LYS A 44 7.42 -9.19 4.52
C LYS A 44 7.63 -9.02 3.01
N ASP A 45 8.82 -9.39 2.56
CA ASP A 45 9.31 -9.29 1.18
C ASP A 45 8.38 -9.98 0.19
N GLU A 46 7.76 -11.12 0.56
CA GLU A 46 6.86 -11.87 -0.33
C GLU A 46 5.62 -11.07 -0.72
N ALA A 47 5.11 -10.22 0.18
CA ALA A 47 3.95 -9.38 -0.12
C ALA A 47 4.30 -8.27 -1.12
N LEU A 48 5.52 -7.70 -1.03
CA LEU A 48 6.02 -6.72 -1.99
C LEU A 48 6.29 -7.36 -3.36
N ILE A 49 6.84 -8.58 -3.39
CA ILE A 49 7.04 -9.35 -4.63
C ILE A 49 5.70 -9.61 -5.32
N ALA A 50 4.68 -10.03 -4.56
CA ALA A 50 3.33 -10.24 -5.08
C ALA A 50 2.70 -8.95 -5.62
N LEU A 51 2.90 -7.81 -4.94
CA LEU A 51 2.45 -6.51 -5.43
C LEU A 51 3.19 -6.12 -6.72
N LYS A 52 4.51 -6.30 -6.78
CA LYS A 52 5.34 -6.01 -7.97
C LYS A 52 4.92 -6.86 -9.17
N SER A 53 4.58 -8.13 -8.95
CA SER A 53 4.05 -9.01 -10.00
C SER A 53 2.77 -8.46 -10.63
N LYS A 54 1.83 -7.95 -9.81
CA LYS A 54 0.61 -7.29 -10.33
C LYS A 54 0.92 -6.01 -11.11
N LEU A 55 2.00 -5.33 -10.73
CA LEU A 55 2.45 -4.10 -11.38
C LEU A 55 3.23 -4.33 -12.69
N SER A 56 3.57 -5.59 -13.02
CA SER A 56 4.38 -5.93 -14.21
C SER A 56 3.77 -5.49 -15.55
N SER A 57 2.45 -5.31 -15.60
CA SER A 57 1.73 -4.83 -16.79
C SER A 57 1.80 -3.31 -16.99
N PHE A 58 2.36 -2.56 -16.04
CA PHE A 58 2.52 -1.12 -16.11
C PHE A 58 3.96 -0.75 -16.45
N ASN A 59 4.13 0.27 -17.28
CA ASN A 59 5.45 0.80 -17.64
C ASN A 59 5.97 1.76 -16.55
N ILE A 60 6.40 1.21 -15.41
CA ILE A 60 6.86 1.97 -14.24
C ILE A 60 8.34 2.33 -14.39
N ARG A 61 8.63 3.61 -14.31
CA ARG A 61 9.97 4.22 -14.35
C ARG A 61 10.52 4.44 -12.94
N TYR A 62 9.72 5.03 -12.04
CA TYR A 62 10.18 5.37 -10.69
C TYR A 62 9.25 4.86 -9.59
N TYR A 63 9.87 4.43 -8.48
CA TYR A 63 9.23 3.99 -7.25
C TYR A 63 9.55 4.96 -6.12
N TYR A 64 8.52 5.54 -5.51
CA TYR A 64 8.64 6.38 -4.32
C TYR A 64 8.14 5.62 -3.09
N THR A 65 8.99 5.46 -2.08
CA THR A 65 8.64 4.72 -0.86
C THR A 65 9.18 5.42 0.38
N ASP A 66 8.72 4.98 1.55
CA ASP A 66 9.37 5.31 2.81
C ASP A 66 10.65 4.46 3.01
N ASN A 67 11.36 4.68 4.13
CA ASN A 67 12.62 4.02 4.42
C ASN A 67 12.42 2.63 5.06
N TRP A 68 11.70 1.75 4.38
CA TRP A 68 11.55 0.35 4.77
C TRP A 68 12.48 -0.57 3.98
N GLY A 69 13.25 -1.39 4.68
CA GLY A 69 14.34 -2.19 4.09
C GLY A 69 13.90 -3.21 3.03
N SER A 70 12.64 -3.64 3.00
CA SER A 70 12.13 -4.52 1.93
C SER A 70 12.15 -3.84 0.56
N TYR A 71 11.88 -2.53 0.51
CA TYR A 71 11.89 -1.79 -0.76
C TYR A 71 13.30 -1.74 -1.35
N GLN A 72 14.30 -1.45 -0.51
CA GLN A 72 15.71 -1.44 -0.91
C GLN A 72 16.21 -2.78 -1.42
N ARG A 73 15.71 -3.91 -0.89
CA ARG A 73 16.12 -5.25 -1.33
C ARG A 73 15.49 -5.71 -2.64
N ILE A 74 14.30 -5.19 -2.99
CA ILE A 74 13.46 -5.72 -4.09
C ILE A 74 13.36 -4.75 -5.28
N LEU A 75 13.47 -3.46 -5.03
CA LEU A 75 13.41 -2.42 -6.06
C LEU A 75 14.83 -2.11 -6.55
N SER A 76 14.94 -1.74 -7.82
CA SER A 76 16.24 -1.36 -8.40
C SER A 76 16.64 0.02 -7.90
N GLU A 77 17.87 0.16 -7.42
CA GLU A 77 18.40 1.40 -6.83
C GLU A 77 18.26 2.60 -7.77
N ASP A 78 18.56 2.42 -9.07
CA ASP A 78 18.44 3.46 -10.10
C ASP A 78 17.01 4.00 -10.31
N SER A 79 16.01 3.24 -9.88
CA SER A 79 14.59 3.55 -10.05
C SER A 79 13.86 3.85 -8.74
N HIS A 80 14.56 3.75 -7.61
CA HIS A 80 13.95 3.76 -6.28
C HIS A 80 14.40 4.99 -5.49
N PHE A 81 13.43 5.81 -5.11
CA PHE A 81 13.65 7.02 -4.33
C PHE A 81 12.98 6.90 -2.98
N ILE A 82 13.80 6.98 -1.93
CA ILE A 82 13.34 6.92 -0.54
C ILE A 82 13.15 8.33 -0.01
N GLY A 83 11.97 8.60 0.56
CA GLY A 83 11.74 9.83 1.27
C GLY A 83 10.28 10.26 1.29
N LYS A 84 9.97 11.16 2.22
CA LYS A 84 8.58 11.57 2.46
C LYS A 84 8.02 12.51 1.40
N LYS A 85 8.87 13.23 0.67
CA LYS A 85 8.45 14.29 -0.28
C LYS A 85 7.48 13.74 -1.33
N ASN A 86 7.71 12.51 -1.81
CA ASN A 86 6.94 11.89 -2.88
C ASN A 86 6.03 10.75 -2.38
N THR A 87 5.74 10.67 -1.07
CA THR A 87 4.79 9.68 -0.50
C THR A 87 3.56 10.33 0.12
N GLN A 88 3.42 11.66 0.01
CA GLN A 88 2.36 12.41 0.68
C GLN A 88 0.96 12.01 0.20
N ALA A 89 0.80 11.60 -1.06
CA ALA A 89 -0.52 11.26 -1.56
C ALA A 89 -0.96 9.85 -1.14
N ILE A 90 -0.04 8.89 -1.10
CA ILE A 90 -0.34 7.56 -0.58
C ILE A 90 -0.64 7.61 0.92
N GLU A 91 0.08 8.44 1.68
CA GLU A 91 -0.23 8.74 3.08
C GLU A 91 -1.64 9.34 3.24
N ARG A 92 -2.01 10.32 2.40
CA ARG A 92 -3.36 10.93 2.40
C ARG A 92 -4.45 9.92 2.01
N LYS A 93 -4.15 8.96 1.14
CA LYS A 93 -5.06 7.85 0.83
C LYS A 93 -5.20 6.90 2.00
N HIS A 94 -4.13 6.57 2.72
CA HIS A 94 -4.22 5.78 3.95
C HIS A 94 -5.16 6.45 4.96
N LEU A 95 -5.05 7.77 5.15
CA LEU A 95 -5.97 8.52 6.01
C LEU A 95 -7.43 8.43 5.51
N THR A 96 -7.64 8.58 4.20
CA THR A 96 -8.97 8.49 3.58
C THR A 96 -9.57 7.09 3.75
N LEU A 97 -8.80 6.03 3.52
CA LEU A 97 -9.23 4.64 3.68
C LEU A 97 -9.57 4.34 5.14
N ARG A 98 -8.71 4.72 6.09
CA ARG A 98 -8.97 4.60 7.53
C ARG A 98 -10.24 5.32 7.96
N THR A 99 -10.56 6.44 7.33
CA THR A 99 -11.75 7.24 7.66
C THR A 99 -13.01 6.66 7.01
N ARG A 100 -12.95 6.24 5.75
CA ARG A 100 -14.11 5.78 4.98
C ARG A 100 -14.49 4.32 5.26
N ILE A 101 -13.52 3.44 5.44
CA ILE A 101 -13.79 2.03 5.77
C ILE A 101 -14.52 1.92 7.13
N LYS A 102 -14.22 2.81 8.08
CA LYS A 102 -15.00 2.92 9.33
C LYS A 102 -16.46 3.35 9.11
N ARG A 103 -16.74 4.14 8.06
CA ARG A 103 -18.06 4.73 7.77
C ARG A 103 -18.98 3.81 6.96
N LEU A 104 -18.46 2.79 6.29
CA LEU A 104 -19.29 1.74 5.68
C LEU A 104 -19.92 0.80 6.73
N ALA A 105 -19.61 0.97 8.02
CA ALA A 105 -20.26 0.28 9.12
C ALA A 105 -21.33 1.16 9.80
N ARG A 106 -22.60 0.75 9.74
CA ARG A 106 -23.65 1.06 10.74
C ARG A 106 -23.87 -0.24 11.52
N LYS A 107 -23.64 -0.41 12.83
CA LYS A 107 -23.53 0.51 13.99
C LYS A 107 -22.41 -0.01 14.94
N THR A 108 -21.62 0.93 15.50
CA THR A 108 -20.69 0.85 16.67
C THR A 108 -19.19 0.56 16.47
N ILE A 109 -18.39 1.17 17.38
CA ILE A 109 -16.95 1.03 17.74
C ILE A 109 -16.12 0.18 16.75
N CYS A 110 -15.74 0.76 15.61
CA CYS A 110 -15.36 0.01 14.41
C CYS A 110 -13.92 -0.56 14.45
N PHE A 111 -13.81 -1.88 14.64
CA PHE A 111 -12.70 -2.73 14.17
C PHE A 111 -13.30 -4.04 13.60
N SER A 112 -12.60 -4.69 12.66
CA SER A 112 -13.14 -5.91 12.04
C SER A 112 -13.20 -7.06 13.05
N LYS A 113 -14.26 -7.86 13.04
CA LYS A 113 -14.48 -8.98 13.98
C LYS A 113 -14.35 -10.37 13.34
N SER A 114 -14.27 -10.44 12.01
CA SER A 114 -14.24 -11.70 11.26
C SER A 114 -13.36 -11.60 10.02
N ASP A 115 -12.85 -12.74 9.57
CA ASP A 115 -11.97 -12.87 8.41
C ASP A 115 -12.71 -13.17 7.09
N LYS A 116 -14.03 -13.38 7.16
CA LYS A 116 -14.87 -13.68 6.00
C LYS A 116 -15.52 -12.39 5.52
N ASP A 117 -15.16 -11.98 4.30
CA ASP A 117 -15.99 -11.15 3.41
C ASP A 117 -16.81 -12.08 2.50
#